data_AF-A0A9N7UFB9-F1
#
_entry.id   AF-A0A9N7UFB9-F1
#
_cell.length_a   1.000
_cell.length_b   1.000
_cell.length_c   1.000
_cell.angle_alpha   90.00
_cell.angle_beta   90.00
_cell.angle_gamma   90.00
#
_symmetry.space_group_name_H-M   'P 1'
#
loop_
_entity.id
_entity.type
_entity.pdbx_description
1 polymer ?
#
loop_
_entity_poly.entity_id
_entity_poly.type
_entity_poly.pdbx_seq_one_letter_code
_entity_poly.pdbx_strand_id
1 'polypeptide(L)'
;MAASYVAAGELLLSVNKRTSILYPKTSCLIRGINTTSFRRHSESQPRAKSDPQLLVGVVGLEIHAQISSNTKLFSGSQVRFSAPPNSLVSFFDGSLPGTLPVLNRRCVEAAVMTGLALNCTINRKSLFDRKHYFYADLPAGYQITQQRRPIAVDGILTYSLHGGRKRSQVIRKTATIKQIQLEQDSGKSLHDDVHGQTLIDLNRAGVGLMELVMEPEMSCGEEAAAAVRELQLILQALGTCQGNMSEGQMRVDANVSVHEPGEPLGVRTEVKNINSIRFLAKAIDFEIRRQIDVLQRGGRVQNETRAYDSKSGETIPMRDKEGLQDYRFMPEPNLPPLMVYEDNASLPSGIDASQMVVVQKIREGLPELPSVKRDRLVQTYGILPEHSFTLVNEDGLVEYFEAVLKATKKEPRKVIGWVTNELLGHLKQRDMSVSQSPVSAPALAELLELQETGHISSSVAKRVLQEMWRSPGTTALQIIQEQELGLVSDAPQLHSICQEVVDSHPEEVQAIRNGNKKVLNKLMGLVQRETKGRADPVLVRAILQEKTS
;
A
#
# COMPACT_ATOMS: atom_id res chain seq x y z
N MET A 1 23.11 -41.16 13.70
CA MET A 1 23.37 -42.56 14.08
C MET A 1 22.65 -42.84 15.40
N ALA A 2 22.06 -44.04 15.53
CA ALA A 2 21.17 -44.55 16.59
C ALA A 2 21.64 -44.29 18.04
N ALA A 3 20.86 -44.29 19.12
CA ALA A 3 19.51 -44.76 19.50
C ALA A 3 18.97 -43.76 20.58
N SER A 4 17.76 -43.74 21.15
CA SER A 4 16.74 -44.75 21.45
C SER A 4 15.49 -44.02 21.98
N TYR A 5 14.31 -44.43 21.52
CA TYR A 5 13.01 -44.20 22.16
C TYR A 5 12.87 -45.11 23.40
N VAL A 6 12.25 -44.66 24.49
CA VAL A 6 11.25 -45.41 25.32
C VAL A 6 10.59 -44.47 26.36
N ALA A 7 9.26 -44.57 26.38
CA ALA A 7 8.28 -44.33 27.46
C ALA A 7 7.97 -42.91 27.98
N ALA A 8 6.82 -42.44 27.50
CA ALA A 8 5.89 -41.58 28.23
C ALA A 8 5.14 -42.35 29.33
N GLY A 9 4.64 -41.61 30.32
CA GLY A 9 3.44 -41.98 31.07
C GLY A 9 3.65 -42.43 32.51
N GLU A 10 3.93 -41.49 33.42
CA GLU A 10 3.66 -41.63 34.87
C GLU A 10 3.91 -40.29 35.59
N LEU A 11 3.00 -39.32 35.46
CA LEU A 11 3.00 -38.10 36.29
C LEU A 11 1.67 -37.36 36.21
N LEU A 12 0.57 -38.05 36.50
CA LEU A 12 -0.76 -37.45 36.59
C LEU A 12 -1.68 -38.30 37.47
N LEU A 13 -1.36 -38.44 38.77
CA LEU A 13 -2.24 -39.07 39.76
C LEU A 13 -1.72 -38.89 41.20
N SER A 14 -1.65 -37.67 41.76
CA SER A 14 -1.44 -37.54 43.22
C SER A 14 -1.78 -36.19 43.88
N VAL A 15 -2.81 -35.45 43.47
CA VAL A 15 -3.30 -34.33 44.34
C VAL A 15 -4.82 -34.21 44.24
N ASN A 16 -5.52 -35.10 44.94
CA ASN A 16 -6.94 -34.92 45.25
C ASN A 16 -7.25 -35.63 46.55
N LYS A 17 -7.21 -34.91 47.67
CA LYS A 17 -7.96 -35.21 48.91
C LYS A 17 -7.69 -34.16 49.99
N ARG A 18 -8.79 -33.71 50.62
CA ARG A 18 -8.94 -32.87 51.84
C ARG A 18 -8.84 -31.37 51.50
N THR A 19 -9.91 -30.59 51.59
CA THR A 19 -10.66 -30.31 52.82
C THR A 19 -12.10 -29.84 52.53
N SER A 20 -13.03 -30.29 53.38
CA SER A 20 -14.42 -29.84 53.49
C SER A 20 -14.63 -29.40 54.93
N ILE A 21 -15.26 -28.23 55.18
CA ILE A 21 -16.07 -27.91 56.38
C ILE A 21 -16.69 -26.48 56.24
N LEU A 22 -18.03 -26.48 56.13
CA LEU A 22 -19.08 -25.65 56.79
C LEU A 22 -18.99 -24.10 56.85
N TYR A 23 -20.07 -23.43 56.39
CA TYR A 23 -20.94 -22.47 57.13
C TYR A 23 -22.22 -22.17 56.29
N PRO A 24 -23.34 -21.69 56.86
CA PRO A 24 -24.69 -22.20 56.60
C PRO A 24 -25.60 -21.22 55.84
N LYS A 25 -26.70 -21.79 55.31
CA LYS A 25 -27.82 -21.09 54.69
C LYS A 25 -28.63 -20.30 55.72
N THR A 26 -28.89 -19.02 55.47
CA THR A 26 -29.93 -18.24 56.13
C THR A 26 -31.00 -17.83 55.12
N SER A 27 -32.22 -18.33 55.37
CA SER A 27 -33.47 -17.90 54.75
C SER A 27 -33.93 -16.59 55.38
N CYS A 28 -34.23 -15.58 54.56
CA CYS A 28 -34.96 -14.40 55.02
C CYS A 28 -36.19 -14.17 54.14
N LEU A 29 -37.36 -14.39 54.72
CA LEU A 29 -38.68 -14.01 54.22
C LEU A 29 -39.00 -12.62 54.78
N ILE A 30 -39.09 -11.59 53.93
CA ILE A 30 -39.76 -10.34 54.28
C ILE A 30 -40.70 -9.93 53.15
N ARG A 31 -41.95 -9.68 53.55
CA ARG A 31 -43.14 -9.34 52.76
C ARG A 31 -42.97 -8.04 51.95
N GLY A 32 -43.61 -8.02 50.79
CA GLY A 32 -43.76 -6.84 49.95
C GLY A 32 -44.81 -5.84 50.45
N ILE A 33 -44.62 -4.59 50.05
CA ILE A 33 -45.65 -3.56 49.93
C ILE A 33 -45.47 -2.90 48.55
N ASN A 34 -46.56 -2.87 47.78
CA ASN A 34 -46.70 -2.31 46.44
C ASN A 34 -46.57 -0.78 46.42
N THR A 35 -46.10 -0.23 45.29
CA THR A 35 -46.86 0.78 44.50
C THR A 35 -46.26 0.98 43.10
N THR A 36 -47.02 0.49 42.10
CA THR A 36 -47.32 1.10 40.78
C THR A 36 -46.20 1.63 39.88
N SER A 37 -45.97 0.95 38.74
CA SER A 37 -46.01 1.62 37.43
C SER A 37 -46.34 0.64 36.29
N PHE A 38 -47.15 1.15 35.37
CA PHE A 38 -47.77 0.58 34.18
C PHE A 38 -47.08 -0.60 33.46
N ARG A 39 -47.76 -1.75 33.41
CA ARG A 39 -47.57 -2.75 32.35
C ARG A 39 -48.29 -2.29 31.07
N ARG A 40 -47.54 -1.93 30.03
CA ARG A 40 -48.01 -2.10 28.65
C ARG A 40 -47.49 -3.44 28.15
N HIS A 41 -48.43 -4.31 27.77
CA HIS A 41 -48.15 -5.50 27.00
C HIS A 41 -47.51 -5.08 25.66
N SER A 42 -46.27 -5.49 25.40
CA SER A 42 -45.77 -5.65 24.04
C SER A 42 -45.72 -7.15 23.76
N GLU A 43 -46.73 -7.65 23.04
CA GLU A 43 -46.68 -8.98 22.45
C GLU A 43 -45.43 -9.10 21.58
N SER A 44 -44.62 -10.12 21.87
CA SER A 44 -43.49 -10.50 21.04
C SER A 44 -44.03 -11.05 19.72
N GLN A 45 -44.04 -10.23 18.67
CA GLN A 45 -44.22 -10.72 17.32
C GLN A 45 -43.04 -11.65 16.97
N PRO A 46 -43.31 -12.82 16.35
CA PRO A 46 -42.23 -13.66 15.85
C PRO A 46 -41.49 -12.87 14.77
N ARG A 47 -40.18 -12.67 14.97
CA ARG A 47 -39.31 -12.06 13.96
C ARG A 47 -39.53 -12.79 12.64
N ALA A 48 -40.10 -12.08 11.66
CA ALA A 48 -40.10 -12.53 10.28
C ALA A 48 -38.67 -12.91 9.91
N LYS A 49 -38.49 -14.03 9.19
CA LYS A 49 -37.20 -14.40 8.60
C LYS A 49 -36.78 -13.24 7.69
N SER A 50 -35.93 -12.37 8.20
CA SER A 50 -35.30 -11.31 7.43
C SER A 50 -34.43 -11.98 6.37
N ASP A 51 -34.43 -11.40 5.17
CA ASP A 51 -33.35 -11.63 4.20
C ASP A 51 -32.00 -11.61 4.93
N PRO A 52 -31.01 -12.43 4.52
CA PRO A 52 -29.72 -12.46 5.19
C PRO A 52 -29.17 -11.02 5.25
N GLN A 53 -29.17 -10.46 6.47
CA GLN A 53 -28.70 -9.10 6.71
C GLN A 53 -27.25 -9.04 6.25
N LEU A 54 -26.99 -8.22 5.24
CA LEU A 54 -25.69 -8.19 4.57
C LEU A 54 -24.71 -7.45 5.48
N LEU A 55 -23.97 -8.22 6.28
CA LEU A 55 -22.87 -7.70 7.09
C LEU A 55 -21.82 -7.06 6.18
N VAL A 56 -21.35 -5.89 6.55
CA VAL A 56 -20.29 -5.17 5.84
C VAL A 56 -19.05 -5.02 6.72
N GLY A 57 -17.89 -5.07 6.09
CA GLY A 57 -16.61 -4.85 6.73
C GLY A 57 -16.35 -3.37 7.00
N VAL A 58 -15.65 -3.11 8.09
CA VAL A 58 -15.16 -1.79 8.49
C VAL A 58 -13.72 -1.95 8.97
N VAL A 59 -12.84 -1.10 8.46
CA VAL A 59 -11.40 -1.22 8.62
C VAL A 59 -10.81 0.13 9.00
N GLY A 60 -10.11 0.17 10.13
CA GLY A 60 -9.19 1.25 10.51
C GLY A 60 -7.76 0.77 10.40
N LEU A 61 -6.82 1.68 10.13
CA LEU A 61 -5.40 1.35 9.97
C LEU A 61 -4.56 2.17 10.94
N GLU A 62 -3.55 1.51 11.50
CA GLU A 62 -2.48 2.14 12.28
C GLU A 62 -1.17 1.91 11.54
N ILE A 63 -0.55 2.99 11.09
CA ILE A 63 0.61 2.94 10.19
C ILE A 63 1.80 3.57 10.89
N HIS A 64 2.86 2.79 11.07
CA HIS A 64 4.13 3.29 11.59
C HIS A 64 5.09 3.50 10.42
N ALA A 65 5.43 4.76 10.15
CA ALA A 65 6.37 5.16 9.10
C ALA A 65 7.69 5.62 9.74
N GLN A 66 8.79 4.96 9.37
CA GLN A 66 10.14 5.32 9.80
C GLN A 66 10.57 6.63 9.15
N ILE A 67 10.92 7.61 9.96
CA ILE A 67 11.31 8.92 9.48
C ILE A 67 12.69 8.84 8.82
N SER A 68 12.79 9.41 7.62
CA SER A 68 14.06 9.62 6.92
C SER A 68 14.84 10.77 7.57
N SER A 69 15.68 10.44 8.55
CA SER A 69 16.60 11.35 9.24
C SER A 69 18.01 10.76 9.33
N ASN A 70 19.02 11.64 9.43
CA ASN A 70 20.42 11.21 9.57
C ASN A 70 20.71 10.67 10.98
N THR A 71 20.07 11.25 12.00
CA THR A 71 20.20 10.86 13.40
C THR A 71 18.86 10.40 13.98
N LYS A 72 18.90 9.66 15.08
CA LYS A 72 17.72 9.15 15.82
C LYS A 72 16.84 10.26 16.39
N LEU A 73 15.67 9.89 16.92
CA LEU A 73 14.66 10.86 17.37
C LEU A 73 15.12 11.68 18.59
N PHE A 74 15.85 11.04 19.50
CA PHE A 74 16.26 11.64 20.78
C PHE A 74 17.76 11.53 21.07
N SER A 75 18.56 11.05 20.11
CA SER A 75 20.00 10.86 20.27
C SER A 75 20.77 11.17 18.99
N GLY A 76 22.08 11.38 19.12
CA GLY A 76 22.99 11.68 18.02
C GLY A 76 23.43 10.47 17.18
N SER A 77 22.98 9.25 17.51
CA SER A 77 23.33 8.05 16.75
C SER A 77 22.78 8.11 15.34
N GLN A 78 23.53 7.56 14.38
CA GLN A 78 23.10 7.50 12.98
C GLN A 78 21.96 6.51 12.77
N VAL A 79 21.13 6.76 11.76
CA VAL A 79 20.13 5.82 11.27
C VAL A 79 20.64 5.22 9.96
N ARG A 80 20.89 3.92 9.95
CA ARG A 80 21.33 3.19 8.74
C ARG A 80 20.82 1.77 8.74
N PHE A 81 20.36 1.31 7.58
CA PHE A 81 19.99 -0.08 7.37
C PHE A 81 21.23 -0.99 7.27
N SER A 82 21.11 -2.24 7.73
CA SER A 82 22.16 -3.27 7.66
C SER A 82 23.50 -2.90 8.29
N ALA A 83 23.50 -2.15 9.39
CA ALA A 83 24.70 -1.94 10.20
C ALA A 83 25.05 -3.19 11.04
N PRO A 84 26.32 -3.40 11.41
CA PRO A 84 26.70 -4.45 12.36
C PRO A 84 25.90 -4.34 13.67
N PRO A 85 25.48 -5.45 14.31
CA PRO A 85 24.68 -5.41 15.54
C PRO A 85 25.26 -4.50 16.62
N ASN A 86 24.42 -3.69 17.25
CA ASN A 86 24.80 -2.76 18.34
C ASN A 86 25.92 -1.75 17.99
N SER A 87 26.14 -1.42 16.72
CA SER A 87 27.16 -0.44 16.29
C SER A 87 26.64 1.00 16.19
N LEU A 88 25.33 1.20 16.13
CA LEU A 88 24.66 2.51 16.01
C LEU A 88 23.88 2.84 17.27
N VAL A 89 24.53 2.73 18.43
CA VAL A 89 23.89 2.85 19.75
C VAL A 89 24.65 3.87 20.59
N SER A 90 23.96 4.91 21.05
CA SER A 90 24.48 5.88 22.02
C SER A 90 24.13 5.46 23.44
N PHE A 91 24.71 6.13 24.44
CA PHE A 91 24.36 5.89 25.83
C PHE A 91 22.87 6.08 26.12
N PHE A 92 22.22 7.05 25.47
CA PHE A 92 20.77 7.25 25.60
C PHE A 92 19.99 6.07 24.99
N ASP A 93 20.38 5.60 23.80
CA ASP A 93 19.71 4.47 23.14
C ASP A 93 19.82 3.18 23.96
N GLY A 94 20.98 2.97 24.61
CA GLY A 94 21.21 1.87 25.55
C GLY A 94 20.60 2.08 26.93
N SER A 95 19.93 3.22 27.18
CA SER A 95 19.32 3.57 28.46
C SER A 95 20.29 3.55 29.65
N LEU A 96 21.53 4.02 29.44
CA LEU A 96 22.49 4.16 30.54
C LEU A 96 21.98 5.19 31.57
N PRO A 97 22.14 4.92 32.88
CA PRO A 97 21.72 5.85 33.92
C PRO A 97 22.31 7.26 33.76
N GLY A 98 21.47 8.28 33.90
CA GLY A 98 21.87 9.70 33.81
C GLY A 98 21.81 10.32 32.41
N THR A 99 21.41 9.56 31.39
CA THR A 99 21.21 10.10 30.03
C THR A 99 19.85 10.80 29.88
N LEU A 100 19.77 11.79 28.97
CA LEU A 100 18.56 12.58 28.72
C LEU A 100 18.26 12.66 27.20
N PRO A 101 16.98 12.71 26.81
CA PRO A 101 16.57 12.81 25.41
C PRO A 101 16.82 14.21 24.83
N VAL A 102 17.26 14.28 23.57
CA VAL A 102 17.36 15.54 22.81
C VAL A 102 16.62 15.40 21.48
N LEU A 103 15.50 16.10 21.35
CA LEU A 103 14.59 15.97 20.20
C LEU A 103 15.24 16.40 18.88
N ASN A 104 15.07 15.56 17.86
CA ASN A 104 15.53 15.79 16.51
C ASN A 104 14.58 16.70 15.71
N ARG A 105 15.06 17.89 15.33
CA ARG A 105 14.31 18.88 14.54
C ARG A 105 13.81 18.32 13.20
N ARG A 106 14.62 17.54 12.47
CA ARG A 106 14.22 16.96 11.17
C ARG A 106 13.03 16.02 11.32
N CYS A 107 12.93 15.30 12.44
CA CYS A 107 11.79 14.43 12.72
C CYS A 107 10.51 15.23 12.93
N VAL A 108 10.59 16.36 13.63
CA VAL A 108 9.45 17.27 13.79
C VAL A 108 9.04 17.88 12.45
N GLU A 109 10.00 18.40 11.67
CA GLU A 109 9.75 18.94 10.33
C GLU A 109 9.08 17.89 9.43
N ALA A 110 9.54 16.63 9.47
CA ALA A 110 8.95 15.54 8.70
C ALA A 110 7.49 15.28 9.08
N ALA A 111 7.17 15.27 10.37
CA ALA A 111 5.79 15.05 10.81
C ALA A 111 4.87 16.23 10.47
N VAL A 112 5.37 17.47 10.56
CA VAL A 112 4.62 18.67 10.14
C VAL A 112 4.41 18.67 8.63
N MET A 113 5.42 18.33 7.83
CA MET A 113 5.30 18.15 6.37
C MET A 113 4.20 17.14 6.02
N THR A 114 4.23 15.96 6.64
CA THR A 114 3.23 14.91 6.42
C THR A 114 1.84 15.37 6.85
N GLY A 115 1.73 16.04 8.00
CA GLY A 115 0.46 16.61 8.47
C GLY A 115 -0.13 17.61 7.48
N LEU A 116 0.67 18.54 6.97
CA LEU A 116 0.22 19.51 5.97
C LEU A 116 -0.22 18.84 4.66
N ALA A 117 0.55 17.86 4.18
CA ALA A 117 0.24 17.13 2.94
C ALA A 117 -1.06 16.31 3.04
N LEU A 118 -1.40 15.85 4.26
CA LEU A 118 -2.65 15.15 4.56
C LEU A 118 -3.74 16.10 5.06
N ASN A 119 -3.59 17.41 4.86
CA ASN A 119 -4.54 18.44 5.28
C ASN A 119 -4.93 18.37 6.78
N CYS A 120 -4.01 17.93 7.64
CA CYS A 120 -4.20 17.89 9.08
C CYS A 120 -4.10 19.30 9.68
N THR A 121 -4.76 19.49 10.81
CA THR A 121 -4.54 20.63 11.70
C THR A 121 -3.27 20.39 12.53
N ILE A 122 -2.26 21.26 12.35
CA ILE A 122 -1.00 21.18 13.11
C ILE A 122 -1.19 21.78 14.50
N ASN A 123 -0.84 21.03 15.54
CA ASN A 123 -0.88 21.53 16.90
C ASN A 123 0.30 22.49 17.17
N ARG A 124 0.00 23.75 17.52
CA ARG A 124 1.00 24.74 17.96
C ARG A 124 1.83 24.29 19.16
N LYS A 125 1.25 23.43 19.99
CA LYS A 125 1.89 22.84 21.17
C LYS A 125 1.66 21.34 21.12
N SER A 126 2.73 20.55 21.13
CA SER A 126 2.69 19.10 21.21
C SER A 126 3.36 18.62 22.50
N LEU A 127 2.90 17.49 23.05
CA LEU A 127 3.36 16.96 24.34
C LEU A 127 3.86 15.52 24.16
N PHE A 128 5.07 15.26 24.66
CA PHE A 128 5.60 13.90 24.75
C PHE A 128 5.14 13.22 26.05
N ASP A 129 4.92 11.93 25.95
CA ASP A 129 4.44 11.03 27.00
C ASP A 129 5.28 9.74 26.98
N ARG A 130 5.38 9.09 28.13
CA ARG A 130 5.97 7.76 28.27
C ARG A 130 4.88 6.69 28.26
N LYS A 131 4.98 5.75 27.33
CA LYS A 131 4.18 4.52 27.24
C LYS A 131 4.98 3.38 27.88
N HIS A 132 4.57 2.92 29.06
CA HIS A 132 5.33 1.94 29.85
C HIS A 132 4.98 0.50 29.47
N TYR A 133 5.99 -0.26 29.05
CA TYR A 133 5.92 -1.70 28.90
C TYR A 133 7.32 -2.28 28.92
N PHE A 134 7.47 -3.48 29.48
CA PHE A 134 8.77 -4.14 29.58
C PHE A 134 8.93 -5.12 28.44
N TYR A 135 9.98 -4.92 27.65
CA TYR A 135 10.39 -5.85 26.61
C TYR A 135 11.90 -5.73 26.39
N ALA A 136 12.56 -6.82 25.97
CA ALA A 136 14.02 -6.89 25.90
C ALA A 136 14.66 -5.93 24.89
N ASP A 137 13.91 -5.56 23.84
CA ASP A 137 14.34 -4.61 22.81
C ASP A 137 13.95 -3.14 23.12
N LEU A 138 13.37 -2.88 24.29
CA LEU A 138 13.05 -1.54 24.78
C LEU A 138 13.79 -1.28 26.11
N PRO A 139 15.06 -0.85 26.05
CA PRO A 139 15.94 -0.81 27.23
C PRO A 139 15.46 0.14 28.33
N ALA A 140 14.73 1.21 27.99
CA ALA A 140 14.22 2.17 28.97
C ALA A 140 13.04 1.65 29.81
N GLY A 141 12.38 0.56 29.38
CA GLY A 141 11.12 0.09 29.97
C GLY A 141 9.92 1.01 29.69
N TYR A 142 10.09 2.00 28.83
CA TYR A 142 9.05 2.86 28.29
C TYR A 142 9.45 3.39 26.91
N GLN A 143 8.46 3.67 26.08
CA GLN A 143 8.59 4.29 24.77
C GLN A 143 8.15 5.76 24.90
N ILE A 144 8.97 6.71 24.43
CA ILE A 144 8.54 8.10 24.32
C ILE A 144 7.68 8.24 23.06
N THR A 145 6.45 8.71 23.23
CA THR A 145 5.41 8.90 22.18
C THR A 145 4.59 10.17 22.47
N GLN A 146 3.49 10.43 21.78
CA GLN A 146 2.60 11.58 22.00
C GLN A 146 1.14 11.13 22.12
N GLN A 147 0.64 10.92 23.34
CA GLN A 147 -0.73 10.44 23.57
C GLN A 147 -1.71 11.59 23.80
N ARG A 148 -1.33 12.58 24.63
CA ARG A 148 -2.26 13.63 25.08
C ARG A 148 -2.48 14.72 24.06
N ARG A 149 -1.42 15.10 23.33
CA ARG A 149 -1.48 16.14 22.32
C ARG A 149 -0.48 15.84 21.21
N PRO A 150 -0.89 15.11 20.16
CA PRO A 150 -0.03 14.72 19.06
C PRO A 150 0.32 15.92 18.18
N ILE A 151 1.30 15.76 17.28
CA ILE A 151 1.81 16.84 16.43
C ILE A 151 0.77 17.34 15.40
N ALA A 152 -0.07 16.45 14.88
CA ALA A 152 -1.14 16.81 13.95
C ALA A 152 -2.40 15.95 14.16
N VAL A 153 -3.57 16.51 13.87
CA VAL A 153 -4.89 15.88 14.03
C VAL A 153 -5.82 16.23 12.87
N ASP A 154 -6.92 15.49 12.72
CA ASP A 154 -8.05 15.83 11.83
C ASP A 154 -7.63 16.07 10.37
N GLY A 155 -6.92 15.09 9.80
CA GLY A 155 -6.51 15.09 8.39
C GLY A 155 -7.43 14.27 7.50
N ILE A 156 -7.15 14.33 6.19
CA ILE A 156 -7.88 13.57 5.17
C ILE A 156 -6.88 13.00 4.18
N LEU A 157 -6.82 11.68 4.08
CA LEU A 157 -6.14 10.99 2.99
C LEU A 157 -7.15 10.73 1.87
N THR A 158 -6.84 11.23 0.69
CA THR A 158 -7.64 10.93 -0.50
C THR A 158 -6.90 9.92 -1.37
N TYR A 159 -7.50 8.77 -1.64
CA TYR A 159 -6.90 7.69 -2.42
C TYR A 159 -7.81 7.26 -3.57
N SER A 160 -7.20 6.63 -4.57
CA SER A 160 -7.90 6.18 -5.77
C SER A 160 -7.73 4.67 -5.95
N LEU A 161 -8.79 4.01 -6.37
CA LEU A 161 -8.80 2.58 -6.67
C LEU A 161 -9.49 2.33 -8.02
N HIS A 162 -9.18 1.19 -8.65
CA HIS A 162 -9.89 0.75 -9.82
C HIS A 162 -11.20 0.09 -9.39
N GLY A 163 -12.34 0.50 -9.95
CA GLY A 163 -13.63 -0.05 -9.59
C GLY A 163 -14.78 0.59 -10.36
N GLY A 164 -15.99 0.06 -10.16
CA GLY A 164 -17.21 0.54 -10.83
C GLY A 164 -17.67 -0.39 -11.95
N ARG A 165 -18.52 0.12 -12.86
CA ARG A 165 -19.11 -0.71 -13.93
C ARG A 165 -18.06 -1.25 -14.92
N LYS A 166 -16.95 -0.55 -15.08
CA LYS A 166 -15.79 -0.97 -15.87
C LYS A 166 -14.60 -1.16 -14.94
N ARG A 167 -13.87 -2.27 -15.06
CA ARG A 167 -12.67 -2.55 -14.25
C ARG A 167 -11.56 -1.50 -14.37
N SER A 168 -11.53 -0.70 -15.44
CA SER A 168 -10.53 0.37 -15.62
C SER A 168 -10.94 1.72 -15.04
N GLN A 169 -12.19 1.87 -14.58
CA GLN A 169 -12.66 3.14 -14.04
C GLN A 169 -11.97 3.43 -12.70
N VAL A 170 -11.47 4.65 -12.54
CA VAL A 170 -10.86 5.13 -11.29
C VAL A 170 -11.96 5.71 -10.39
N ILE A 171 -12.08 5.20 -9.17
CA ILE A 171 -12.95 5.71 -8.12
C ILE A 171 -12.07 6.38 -7.06
N ARG A 172 -12.45 7.60 -6.68
CA ARG A 172 -11.79 8.37 -5.63
C ARG A 172 -12.56 8.19 -4.31
N LYS A 173 -11.83 7.89 -3.23
CA LYS A 173 -12.36 7.75 -1.87
C LYS A 173 -11.48 8.53 -0.90
N THR A 174 -12.00 8.75 0.30
CA THR A 174 -11.31 9.44 1.39
C THR A 174 -11.27 8.55 2.62
N ALA A 175 -10.24 8.73 3.43
CA ALA A 175 -10.15 8.19 4.79
C ALA A 175 -9.68 9.31 5.72
N THR A 176 -10.39 9.49 6.82
CA THR A 176 -10.03 10.46 7.85
C THR A 176 -8.78 10.00 8.61
N ILE A 177 -7.80 10.91 8.75
CA ILE A 177 -6.64 10.73 9.61
C ILE A 177 -6.98 11.33 10.96
N LYS A 178 -7.09 10.50 11.98
CA LYS A 178 -7.36 10.94 13.35
C LYS A 178 -6.20 11.76 13.89
N GLN A 179 -4.99 11.22 13.79
CA GLN A 179 -3.79 11.85 14.32
C GLN A 179 -2.52 11.34 13.65
N ILE A 180 -1.48 12.17 13.74
CA ILE A 180 -0.09 11.82 13.46
C ILE A 180 0.70 12.13 14.72
N GLN A 181 1.44 11.15 15.24
CA GLN A 181 2.27 11.30 16.43
C GLN A 181 3.71 10.87 16.17
N LEU A 182 4.64 11.48 16.90
CA LEU A 182 6.04 11.10 16.91
C LEU A 182 6.31 10.09 18.02
N GLU A 183 7.04 9.03 17.70
CA GLU A 183 7.48 8.05 18.69
C GLU A 183 8.83 7.40 18.38
N GLN A 184 9.42 6.76 19.39
CA GLN A 184 10.64 5.98 19.25
C GLN A 184 10.35 4.57 18.75
N ASP A 185 11.15 4.06 17.83
CA ASP A 185 11.15 2.64 17.53
C ASP A 185 11.86 1.81 18.62
N SER A 186 11.47 0.54 18.71
CA SER A 186 12.15 -0.47 19.52
C SER A 186 13.35 -1.06 18.79
N GLY A 187 14.22 -1.74 19.53
CA GLY A 187 15.28 -2.58 18.96
C GLY A 187 14.70 -3.78 18.19
N LYS A 188 15.58 -4.72 17.84
CA LYS A 188 15.22 -5.96 17.18
C LYS A 188 15.59 -7.14 18.08
N SER A 189 14.61 -8.01 18.31
CA SER A 189 14.82 -9.31 18.95
C SER A 189 15.01 -10.37 17.86
N LEU A 190 16.13 -11.10 17.91
CA LEU A 190 16.46 -12.19 17.00
C LEU A 190 16.46 -13.50 17.79
N HIS A 191 15.55 -14.41 17.47
CA HIS A 191 15.51 -15.71 18.14
C HIS A 191 16.51 -16.66 17.50
N ASP A 192 17.39 -17.22 18.33
CA ASP A 192 18.34 -18.25 17.96
C ASP A 192 17.82 -19.60 18.48
N ASP A 193 17.10 -20.31 17.61
CA ASP A 193 16.53 -21.61 17.90
C ASP A 193 17.59 -22.66 18.24
N VAL A 194 18.81 -22.53 17.70
CA VAL A 194 19.90 -23.50 17.87
C VAL A 194 20.43 -23.43 19.30
N HIS A 195 20.62 -22.21 19.80
CA HIS A 195 21.12 -21.99 21.15
C HIS A 195 20.02 -21.76 22.19
N GLY A 196 18.75 -21.70 21.78
CA GLY A 196 17.61 -21.45 22.67
C GLY A 196 17.68 -20.07 23.33
N GLN A 197 18.27 -19.09 22.65
CA GLN A 197 18.52 -17.74 23.17
C GLN A 197 17.85 -16.68 22.29
N THR A 198 17.67 -15.49 22.85
CA THR A 198 17.24 -14.32 22.07
C THR A 198 18.35 -13.28 22.10
N LEU A 199 18.81 -12.90 20.92
CA LEU A 199 19.84 -11.90 20.72
C LEU A 199 19.17 -10.55 20.48
N ILE A 200 19.66 -9.52 21.16
CA ILE A 200 19.09 -8.16 21.08
C ILE A 200 20.03 -7.25 20.29
N ASP A 201 19.49 -6.63 19.25
CA ASP A 201 20.15 -5.57 18.48
C ASP A 201 19.43 -4.22 18.69
N LEU A 202 20.12 -3.28 19.33
CA LEU A 202 19.62 -1.95 19.66
C LEU A 202 19.90 -0.90 18.58
N ASN A 203 20.45 -1.27 17.42
CA ASN A 203 20.68 -0.32 16.31
C ASN A 203 19.41 0.47 15.95
N ARG A 204 18.25 -0.19 15.94
CA ARG A 204 16.96 0.41 15.62
C ARG A 204 16.31 1.15 16.81
N ALA A 205 16.70 0.84 18.05
CA ALA A 205 16.13 1.47 19.22
C ALA A 205 16.35 2.99 19.17
N GLY A 206 15.27 3.77 19.31
CA GLY A 206 15.30 5.23 19.29
C GLY A 206 15.21 5.88 17.91
N VAL A 207 15.16 5.11 16.81
CA VAL A 207 14.85 5.64 15.47
C VAL A 207 13.49 6.33 15.51
N GLY A 208 13.34 7.47 14.81
CA GLY A 208 12.09 8.22 14.79
C GLY A 208 11.02 7.58 13.92
N LEU A 209 9.81 7.45 14.46
CA LEU A 209 8.63 7.00 13.75
C LEU A 209 7.56 8.10 13.75
N MET A 210 6.79 8.14 12.67
CA MET A 210 5.46 8.75 12.64
C MET A 210 4.44 7.62 12.72
N GLU A 211 3.60 7.63 13.74
CA GLU A 211 2.41 6.78 13.78
C GLU A 211 1.21 7.59 13.25
N LEU A 212 0.59 7.08 12.21
CA LEU A 212 -0.62 7.64 11.59
C LEU A 212 -1.80 6.72 11.91
N VAL A 213 -2.80 7.27 12.58
CA VAL A 213 -4.02 6.54 12.93
C VAL A 213 -5.15 6.99 12.02
N MET A 214 -5.74 6.04 11.28
CA MET A 214 -6.87 6.28 10.40
C MET A 214 -8.17 5.85 11.07
N GLU A 215 -9.23 6.63 10.87
CA GLU A 215 -10.58 6.26 11.30
C GLU A 215 -11.08 5.02 10.54
N PRO A 216 -11.99 4.23 11.14
CA PRO A 216 -12.48 2.98 10.58
C PRO A 216 -13.52 3.26 9.46
N GLU A 217 -13.06 3.75 8.31
CA GLU A 217 -13.92 4.17 7.18
C GLU A 217 -13.78 3.28 5.94
N MET A 218 -12.74 2.44 5.89
CA MET A 218 -12.50 1.53 4.75
C MET A 218 -13.36 0.27 4.88
N SER A 219 -13.81 -0.29 3.76
CA SER A 219 -14.77 -1.40 3.77
C SER A 219 -14.19 -2.77 3.41
N CYS A 220 -13.02 -2.82 2.77
CA CYS A 220 -12.39 -4.05 2.30
C CYS A 220 -10.86 -3.92 2.18
N GLY A 221 -10.20 -5.04 1.92
CA GLY A 221 -8.75 -5.10 1.74
C GLY A 221 -8.23 -4.30 0.55
N GLU A 222 -9.00 -4.18 -0.53
CA GLU A 222 -8.62 -3.39 -1.71
C GLU A 222 -8.52 -1.89 -1.39
N GLU A 223 -9.49 -1.35 -0.64
CA GLU A 223 -9.48 0.04 -0.19
C GLU A 223 -8.33 0.32 0.76
N ALA A 224 -8.12 -0.55 1.76
CA ALA A 224 -7.00 -0.44 2.68
C ALA A 224 -5.65 -0.46 1.95
N ALA A 225 -5.50 -1.36 0.98
CA ALA A 225 -4.30 -1.42 0.16
C ALA A 225 -4.10 -0.17 -0.72
N ALA A 226 -5.18 0.42 -1.25
CA ALA A 226 -5.12 1.65 -2.01
C ALA A 226 -4.74 2.85 -1.15
N ALA A 227 -5.31 2.96 0.05
CA ALA A 227 -4.97 3.99 1.03
C ALA A 227 -3.49 3.92 1.44
N VAL A 228 -2.99 2.72 1.79
CA VAL A 228 -1.58 2.55 2.16
C VAL A 228 -0.63 2.87 1.01
N ARG A 229 -0.96 2.49 -0.23
CA ARG A 229 -0.16 2.86 -1.41
C ARG A 229 -0.12 4.37 -1.62
N GLU A 230 -1.27 5.04 -1.52
CA GLU A 230 -1.31 6.49 -1.69
C GLU A 230 -0.50 7.20 -0.61
N LEU A 231 -0.63 6.77 0.65
CA LEU A 231 0.17 7.31 1.75
C LEU A 231 1.66 7.09 1.50
N GLN A 232 2.06 5.89 1.06
CA GLN A 232 3.45 5.58 0.72
C GLN A 232 4.00 6.54 -0.34
N LEU A 233 3.25 6.79 -1.42
CA LEU A 233 3.63 7.74 -2.47
C LEU A 233 3.74 9.18 -1.94
N ILE A 234 2.83 9.60 -1.07
CA ILE A 234 2.90 10.92 -0.43
C ILE A 234 4.17 11.03 0.42
N LEU A 235 4.44 10.06 1.29
CA LEU A 235 5.61 10.06 2.16
C LEU A 235 6.93 10.07 1.37
N GLN A 236 6.99 9.31 0.27
CA GLN A 236 8.13 9.29 -0.64
C GLN A 236 8.31 10.63 -1.35
N ALA A 237 7.23 11.22 -1.88
CA ALA A 237 7.27 12.53 -2.53
C ALA A 237 7.77 13.62 -1.56
N LEU A 238 7.35 13.57 -0.29
CA LEU A 238 7.81 14.48 0.76
C LEU A 238 9.25 14.22 1.23
N GLY A 239 9.83 13.07 0.89
CA GLY A 239 11.13 12.63 1.41
C GLY A 239 11.11 12.38 2.93
N THR A 240 9.94 12.13 3.52
CA THR A 240 9.75 11.94 4.97
C THR A 240 9.88 10.49 5.40
N CYS A 241 9.56 9.54 4.51
CA CYS A 241 9.78 8.11 4.69
C CYS A 241 9.94 7.47 3.30
N GLN A 242 10.87 6.52 3.16
CA GLN A 242 11.03 5.74 1.93
C GLN A 242 9.93 4.68 1.74
N GLY A 243 9.26 4.26 2.83
CA GLY A 243 8.09 3.40 2.78
C GLY A 243 8.38 1.93 2.45
N ASN A 244 9.62 1.45 2.52
CA ASN A 244 9.93 0.05 2.21
C ASN A 244 9.45 -0.89 3.34
N MET A 245 8.32 -1.58 3.10
CA MET A 245 7.76 -2.53 4.06
C MET A 245 8.66 -3.76 4.30
N SER A 246 9.41 -4.20 3.28
CA SER A 246 10.29 -5.38 3.40
C SER A 246 11.48 -5.13 4.35
N GLU A 247 11.95 -3.88 4.41
CA GLU A 247 12.98 -3.43 5.35
C GLU A 247 12.40 -3.00 6.71
N GLY A 248 11.08 -3.04 6.88
CA GLY A 248 10.39 -2.61 8.09
C GLY A 248 10.29 -1.10 8.27
N GLN A 249 10.59 -0.31 7.24
CA GLN A 249 10.48 1.15 7.27
C GLN A 249 9.03 1.64 7.30
N MET A 250 8.09 0.81 6.86
CA MET A 250 6.65 1.07 7.00
C MET A 250 5.96 -0.19 7.49
N ARG A 251 5.22 -0.08 8.59
CA ARG A 251 4.46 -1.17 9.21
C ARG A 251 3.00 -0.77 9.30
N VAL A 252 2.11 -1.74 9.10
CA VAL A 252 0.66 -1.52 9.13
C VAL A 252 0.02 -2.56 10.02
N ASP A 253 -0.71 -2.10 11.02
CA ASP A 253 -1.62 -2.91 11.82
C ASP A 253 -3.05 -2.59 11.39
N ALA A 254 -3.85 -3.64 11.15
CA ALA A 254 -5.22 -3.49 10.64
C ALA A 254 -6.24 -3.77 11.75
N ASN A 255 -7.15 -2.83 11.99
CA ASN A 255 -8.25 -2.98 12.92
C ASN A 255 -9.52 -3.30 12.12
N VAL A 256 -10.00 -4.54 12.20
CA VAL A 256 -11.11 -5.05 11.39
C VAL A 256 -12.31 -5.35 12.28
N SER A 257 -13.48 -4.90 11.84
CA SER A 257 -14.78 -5.25 12.42
C SER A 257 -15.79 -5.46 11.29
N VAL A 258 -16.86 -6.19 11.59
CA VAL A 258 -18.05 -6.28 10.72
C VAL A 258 -19.28 -5.80 11.47
N HIS A 259 -20.23 -5.22 10.76
CA HIS A 259 -21.52 -4.79 11.33
C HIS A 259 -22.63 -4.81 10.28
N GLU A 260 -23.88 -4.68 10.73
CA GLU A 260 -25.01 -4.40 9.85
C GLU A 260 -25.03 -2.92 9.49
N PRO A 261 -25.26 -2.54 8.22
CA PRO A 261 -25.37 -1.14 7.83
C PRO A 261 -26.44 -0.40 8.66
N GLY A 262 -26.03 0.67 9.33
CA GLY A 262 -26.91 1.48 10.19
C GLY A 262 -26.87 1.09 11.68
N GLU A 263 -26.24 -0.03 12.03
CA GLU A 263 -26.01 -0.46 13.42
C GLU A 263 -24.61 -0.03 13.91
N PRO A 264 -24.36 -0.02 15.24
CA PRO A 264 -23.03 0.24 15.79
C PRO A 264 -21.96 -0.73 15.28
N LEU A 265 -20.70 -0.28 15.26
CA LEU A 265 -19.55 -1.13 14.92
C LEU A 265 -19.50 -2.38 15.83
N GLY A 266 -19.17 -3.51 15.22
CA GLY A 266 -18.99 -4.78 15.92
C GLY A 266 -17.71 -4.85 16.76
N VAL A 267 -17.36 -6.07 17.17
CA VAL A 267 -16.17 -6.32 17.97
C VAL A 267 -14.92 -6.24 17.09
N ARG A 268 -13.98 -5.38 17.49
CA ARG A 268 -12.70 -5.18 16.81
C ARG A 268 -11.77 -6.38 16.97
N THR A 269 -11.20 -6.83 15.86
CA THR A 269 -10.03 -7.70 15.82
C THR A 269 -8.85 -6.92 15.25
N GLU A 270 -7.71 -6.98 15.93
CA GLU A 270 -6.47 -6.32 15.51
C GLU A 270 -5.56 -7.34 14.83
N VAL A 271 -5.23 -7.12 13.56
CA VAL A 271 -4.38 -8.00 12.75
C VAL A 271 -2.99 -7.37 12.62
N LYS A 272 -1.97 -8.08 13.10
CA LYS A 272 -0.55 -7.67 13.07
C LYS A 272 0.28 -8.54 12.13
N ASN A 273 1.57 -8.19 12.01
CA ASN A 273 2.58 -8.89 11.21
C ASN A 273 2.28 -8.87 9.70
N ILE A 274 1.89 -7.70 9.19
CA ILE A 274 1.56 -7.49 7.78
C ILE A 274 2.75 -6.84 7.07
N ASN A 275 3.55 -7.66 6.38
CA ASN A 275 4.82 -7.22 5.77
C ASN A 275 4.71 -6.77 4.30
N SER A 276 3.51 -6.77 3.72
CA SER A 276 3.28 -6.21 2.37
C SER A 276 1.86 -5.71 2.19
N ILE A 277 1.67 -4.76 1.29
CA ILE A 277 0.35 -4.22 0.92
C ILE A 277 -0.56 -5.32 0.34
N ARG A 278 0.01 -6.29 -0.39
CA ARG A 278 -0.75 -7.44 -0.90
C ARG A 278 -1.26 -8.32 0.24
N PHE A 279 -0.43 -8.54 1.26
CA PHE A 279 -0.82 -9.31 2.45
C PHE A 279 -1.82 -8.55 3.31
N LEU A 280 -1.73 -7.21 3.36
CA LEU A 280 -2.74 -6.36 4.02
C LEU A 280 -4.13 -6.62 3.46
N ALA A 281 -4.28 -6.54 2.13
CA ALA A 281 -5.58 -6.77 1.47
C ALA A 281 -6.12 -8.17 1.81
N LYS A 282 -5.29 -9.20 1.64
CA LYS A 282 -5.69 -10.58 1.92
C LYS A 282 -6.05 -10.83 3.38
N ALA A 283 -5.29 -10.26 4.32
CA ALA A 283 -5.51 -10.40 5.75
C ALA A 283 -6.85 -9.79 6.16
N ILE A 284 -7.15 -8.59 5.65
CA ILE A 284 -8.42 -7.90 5.89
C ILE A 284 -9.59 -8.68 5.30
N ASP A 285 -9.50 -9.09 4.04
CA ASP A 285 -10.59 -9.82 3.37
C ASP A 285 -10.82 -11.21 4.00
N PHE A 286 -9.77 -11.85 4.52
CA PHE A 286 -9.91 -13.07 5.31
C PHE A 286 -10.60 -12.79 6.63
N GLU A 287 -10.17 -11.77 7.37
CA GLU A 287 -10.70 -11.45 8.69
C GLU A 287 -12.18 -11.02 8.63
N ILE A 288 -12.57 -10.22 7.63
CA ILE A 288 -13.96 -9.86 7.38
C ILE A 288 -14.80 -11.12 7.16
N ARG A 289 -14.37 -12.02 6.26
CA ARG A 289 -15.08 -13.28 6.00
C ARG A 289 -15.19 -14.15 7.24
N ARG A 290 -14.10 -14.29 8.00
CA ARG A 290 -14.08 -15.05 9.25
C ARG A 290 -15.09 -14.52 10.25
N GLN A 291 -15.14 -13.19 10.46
CA GLN A 291 -16.08 -12.59 11.39
C GLN A 291 -17.54 -12.78 10.93
N ILE A 292 -17.81 -12.63 9.63
CA ILE A 292 -19.12 -12.91 9.04
C ILE A 292 -19.53 -14.36 9.29
N ASP A 293 -18.65 -15.32 9.00
CA ASP A 293 -18.92 -16.75 9.19
C ASP A 293 -19.21 -17.10 10.66
N VAL A 294 -18.47 -16.49 11.59
CA VAL A 294 -18.70 -16.66 13.05
C VAL A 294 -20.08 -16.16 13.44
N LEU A 295 -20.46 -14.96 13.00
CA LEU A 295 -21.76 -14.35 13.34
C LEU A 295 -22.93 -15.09 12.68
N GLN A 296 -22.79 -15.52 11.42
CA GLN A 296 -23.81 -16.29 10.70
C GLN A 296 -24.07 -17.66 11.33
N ARG A 297 -23.06 -18.27 11.98
CA ARG A 297 -23.20 -19.51 12.75
C ARG A 297 -23.77 -19.30 14.16
N GLY A 298 -24.15 -18.07 14.52
CA GLY A 298 -24.64 -17.71 15.85
C GLY A 298 -23.55 -17.63 16.92
N GLY A 299 -22.28 -17.60 16.51
CA GLY A 299 -21.13 -17.39 17.39
C GLY A 299 -20.95 -15.92 17.79
N ARG A 300 -19.89 -15.65 18.55
CA ARG A 300 -19.50 -14.29 18.95
C ARG A 300 -18.05 -14.03 18.57
N VAL A 301 -17.79 -12.89 17.94
CA VAL A 301 -16.43 -12.41 17.68
C VAL A 301 -15.83 -11.93 18.99
N GLN A 302 -14.59 -12.35 19.26
CA GLN A 302 -13.84 -11.96 20.45
C GLN A 302 -12.88 -10.80 20.13
N ASN A 303 -12.60 -9.94 21.12
CA ASN A 303 -11.63 -8.86 20.98
C ASN A 303 -10.22 -9.43 21.21
N GLU A 304 -9.60 -9.88 20.13
CA GLU A 304 -8.31 -10.58 20.13
C GLU A 304 -7.31 -9.88 19.21
N THR A 305 -6.03 -10.15 19.43
CA THR A 305 -4.95 -9.79 18.50
C THR A 305 -4.55 -11.04 17.72
N ARG A 306 -4.63 -10.95 16.39
CA ARG A 306 -4.29 -12.03 15.46
C ARG A 306 -3.07 -11.65 14.63
N ALA A 307 -2.30 -12.64 14.19
CA ALA A 307 -1.24 -12.46 13.20
C ALA A 307 -1.71 -12.99 11.85
N TYR A 308 -1.32 -12.33 10.76
CA TYR A 308 -1.48 -12.90 9.43
C TYR A 308 -0.35 -13.88 9.13
N ASP A 309 -0.68 -15.13 8.81
CA ASP A 309 0.27 -16.10 8.29
C ASP A 309 0.25 -16.11 6.77
N SER A 310 1.34 -15.63 6.17
CA SER A 310 1.50 -15.57 4.71
C SER A 310 1.52 -16.94 4.02
N LYS A 311 1.83 -18.04 4.74
CA LYS A 311 1.89 -19.40 4.17
C LYS A 311 0.51 -20.02 4.03
N SER A 312 -0.30 -19.99 5.09
CA SER A 312 -1.70 -20.46 5.05
C SER A 312 -2.64 -19.46 4.39
N GLY A 313 -2.32 -18.16 4.45
CA GLY A 313 -3.22 -17.08 4.04
C GLY A 313 -4.32 -16.78 5.06
N GLU A 314 -4.17 -17.26 6.29
CA GLU A 314 -5.15 -17.13 7.37
C GLU A 314 -4.67 -16.15 8.45
N THR A 315 -5.61 -15.64 9.25
CA THR A 315 -5.31 -14.96 10.51
C THR A 315 -5.29 -15.99 11.64
N ILE A 316 -4.24 -16.01 12.45
CA ILE A 316 -4.04 -16.95 13.56
C ILE A 316 -4.09 -16.17 14.87
N PRO A 317 -4.81 -16.65 15.91
CA PRO A 317 -4.81 -15.99 17.21
C PRO A 317 -3.39 -16.04 17.83
N MET A 318 -2.89 -14.89 18.30
CA MET A 318 -1.60 -14.84 18.99
C MET A 318 -1.77 -14.92 20.51
N ARG A 319 -2.65 -14.07 21.05
CA ARG A 319 -2.94 -13.95 22.47
C ARG A 319 -4.38 -13.47 22.66
N ASP A 320 -5.05 -14.01 23.67
CA ASP A 320 -6.26 -13.40 24.18
C ASP A 320 -5.89 -12.10 24.91
N LYS A 321 -6.68 -11.04 24.74
CA LYS A 321 -6.58 -9.84 25.59
C LYS A 321 -7.17 -10.18 26.97
N GLU A 322 -6.56 -11.09 27.71
CA GLU A 322 -6.82 -11.28 29.14
C GLU A 322 -6.26 -10.05 29.89
N GLY A 323 -7.03 -8.96 29.84
CA GLY A 323 -6.72 -7.66 30.46
C GLY A 323 -6.43 -6.55 29.44
N LEU A 324 -7.02 -5.38 29.67
CA LEU A 324 -6.50 -4.12 29.10
C LEU A 324 -5.09 -3.94 29.65
N GLN A 325 -4.08 -4.04 28.79
CA GLN A 325 -2.69 -3.80 29.18
C GLN A 325 -2.57 -2.31 29.54
N ASP A 326 -2.47 -2.00 30.83
CA ASP A 326 -2.34 -0.62 31.30
C ASP A 326 -0.91 -0.14 31.05
N TYR A 327 -0.74 0.62 29.96
CA TYR A 327 0.53 1.22 29.58
C TYR A 327 0.97 2.38 30.48
N ARG A 328 0.16 2.77 31.49
CA ARG A 328 0.50 3.81 32.48
C ARG A 328 1.11 5.05 31.84
N PHE A 329 0.38 5.65 30.90
CA PHE A 329 0.82 6.86 30.21
C PHE A 329 1.08 7.97 31.23
N MET A 330 2.26 8.59 31.16
CA MET A 330 2.61 9.77 31.95
C MET A 330 3.30 10.81 31.07
N PRO A 331 3.22 12.11 31.43
CA PRO A 331 4.03 13.14 30.77
C PRO A 331 5.53 12.78 30.78
N GLU A 332 6.24 13.02 29.68
CA GLU A 332 7.71 12.94 29.66
C GLU A 332 8.31 14.19 30.35
N PRO A 333 8.86 14.08 31.58
CA PRO A 333 9.34 15.25 32.31
C PRO A 333 10.66 15.81 31.75
N ASN A 334 11.44 15.01 31.03
CA ASN A 334 12.76 15.42 30.54
C ASN A 334 12.68 16.21 29.22
N LEU A 335 11.50 16.29 28.60
CA LEU A 335 11.28 17.09 27.40
C LEU A 335 10.29 18.21 27.71
N PRO A 336 10.66 19.48 27.47
CA PRO A 336 9.68 20.55 27.51
C PRO A 336 8.62 20.36 26.41
N PRO A 337 7.45 21.02 26.53
CA PRO A 337 6.47 21.04 25.46
C PRO A 337 7.08 21.48 24.14
N LEU A 338 6.80 20.73 23.07
CA LEU A 338 7.22 21.08 21.72
C LEU A 338 6.34 22.20 21.20
N MET A 339 6.94 23.34 20.88
CA MET A 339 6.25 24.48 20.28
C MET A 339 6.52 24.51 18.77
N VAL A 340 5.45 24.60 17.98
CA VAL A 340 5.47 24.75 16.53
C VAL A 340 4.86 26.10 16.19
N TYR A 341 5.57 26.89 15.39
CA TYR A 341 5.25 28.28 15.10
C TYR A 341 4.60 28.40 13.73
N GLU A 342 3.59 29.25 13.58
CA GLU A 342 2.93 29.41 12.27
C GLU A 342 3.86 30.15 11.29
N ASP A 343 4.43 31.26 11.73
CA ASP A 343 5.27 32.16 10.93
C ASP A 343 6.51 32.65 11.70
N ASN A 344 7.45 33.30 11.00
CA ASN A 344 8.66 33.87 11.60
C ASN A 344 8.38 35.05 12.55
N ALA A 345 7.25 35.74 12.42
CA ALA A 345 6.88 36.86 13.29
C ALA A 345 6.42 36.39 14.67
N SER A 346 5.92 35.15 14.77
CA SER A 346 5.52 34.50 16.00
C SER A 346 6.69 33.93 16.82
N LEU A 347 7.92 34.06 16.33
CA LEU A 347 9.12 33.58 17.02
C LEU A 347 9.46 34.47 18.23
N PRO A 348 9.77 33.87 19.40
CA PRO A 348 10.21 34.63 20.56
C PRO A 348 11.56 35.33 20.31
N SER A 349 11.72 36.55 20.82
CA SER A 349 12.97 37.30 20.72
C SER A 349 14.10 36.59 21.47
N GLY A 350 15.27 36.44 20.82
CA GLY A 350 16.47 35.84 21.43
C GLY A 350 16.62 34.33 21.25
N ILE A 351 15.71 33.67 20.53
CA ILE A 351 15.83 32.25 20.14
C ILE A 351 16.39 32.15 18.73
N ASP A 352 17.34 31.23 18.51
CA ASP A 352 17.85 30.93 17.18
C ASP A 352 16.76 30.31 16.31
N ALA A 353 16.37 31.02 15.24
CA ALA A 353 15.38 30.56 14.27
C ALA A 353 15.78 29.24 13.59
N SER A 354 17.06 28.90 13.55
CA SER A 354 17.54 27.62 13.00
C SER A 354 17.04 26.41 13.81
N GLN A 355 16.77 26.59 15.10
CA GLN A 355 16.32 25.52 15.99
C GLN A 355 14.81 25.32 15.98
N MET A 356 14.06 26.24 15.37
CA MET A 356 12.60 26.26 15.42
C MET A 356 11.97 25.61 14.20
N VAL A 357 10.72 25.16 14.36
CA VAL A 357 9.89 24.60 13.28
C VAL A 357 8.79 25.59 12.95
N VAL A 358 8.81 26.09 11.71
CA VAL A 358 7.89 27.12 11.20
C VAL A 358 7.02 26.52 10.11
N VAL A 359 5.70 26.48 10.34
CA VAL A 359 4.72 25.82 9.46
C VAL A 359 4.70 26.46 8.08
N GLN A 360 4.68 27.80 7.98
CA GLN A 360 4.63 28.48 6.70
C GLN A 360 5.85 28.15 5.82
N LYS A 361 7.06 28.17 6.39
CA LYS A 361 8.28 27.80 5.67
C LYS A 361 8.23 26.37 5.13
N ILE A 362 7.69 25.45 5.93
CA ILE A 362 7.49 24.07 5.51
C ILE A 362 6.46 23.99 4.38
N ARG A 363 5.32 24.69 4.53
CA ARG A 363 4.23 24.75 3.55
C ARG A 363 4.71 25.24 2.18
N GLU A 364 5.54 26.28 2.16
CA GLU A 364 6.15 26.83 0.93
C GLU A 364 7.18 25.89 0.29
N GLY A 365 7.82 25.02 1.09
CA GLY A 365 8.79 24.03 0.63
C GLY A 365 8.21 22.66 0.30
N LEU A 366 6.89 22.48 0.36
CA LEU A 366 6.27 21.19 0.04
C LEU A 366 6.42 20.87 -1.46
N PRO A 367 6.87 19.65 -1.80
CA PRO A 367 6.93 19.21 -3.20
C PRO A 367 5.52 18.96 -3.78
N GLU A 368 5.46 18.84 -5.10
CA GLU A 368 4.23 18.46 -5.81
C GLU A 368 3.73 17.08 -5.32
N LEU A 369 2.55 17.05 -4.70
CA LEU A 369 1.95 15.81 -4.20
C LEU A 369 1.48 14.90 -5.36
N PRO A 370 1.42 13.56 -5.14
CA PRO A 370 0.99 12.61 -6.17
C PRO A 370 -0.35 12.96 -6.83
N SER A 371 -1.35 13.42 -6.06
CA SER A 371 -2.65 13.83 -6.61
C SER A 371 -2.53 15.03 -7.57
N VAL A 372 -1.75 16.03 -7.19
CA VAL A 372 -1.52 17.24 -8.00
C VAL A 372 -0.76 16.87 -9.27
N LYS A 373 0.26 16.00 -9.15
CA LYS A 373 1.02 15.48 -10.29
C LYS A 373 0.11 14.75 -11.28
N ARG A 374 -0.82 13.91 -10.81
CA ARG A 374 -1.78 13.20 -11.69
C ARG A 374 -2.66 14.19 -12.46
N ASP A 375 -3.16 15.23 -11.81
CA ASP A 375 -4.00 16.25 -12.44
C ASP A 375 -3.20 17.06 -13.47
N ARG A 376 -1.96 17.46 -13.13
CA ARG A 376 -1.03 18.11 -14.05
C ARG A 376 -0.80 17.29 -15.30
N LEU A 377 -0.47 15.99 -15.16
CA LEU A 377 -0.20 15.11 -16.30
C LEU A 377 -1.41 15.01 -17.25
N VAL A 378 -2.63 14.93 -16.72
CA VAL A 378 -3.86 14.92 -17.52
C VAL A 378 -4.05 16.25 -18.26
N GLN A 379 -3.90 17.38 -17.57
CA GLN A 379 -4.09 18.70 -18.16
C GLN A 379 -3.02 19.05 -19.20
N THR A 380 -1.75 18.75 -18.92
CA THR A 380 -0.62 19.08 -19.79
C THR A 380 -0.55 18.18 -21.03
N TYR A 381 -0.80 16.88 -20.87
CA TYR A 381 -0.60 15.91 -21.96
C TYR A 381 -1.89 15.40 -22.60
N GLY A 382 -3.06 15.81 -22.09
CA GLY A 382 -4.36 15.38 -22.60
C GLY A 382 -4.59 13.87 -22.50
N ILE A 383 -3.85 13.17 -21.62
CA ILE A 383 -3.99 11.73 -21.37
C ILE A 383 -5.19 11.45 -20.47
N LEU A 384 -5.66 10.20 -20.47
CA LEU A 384 -6.77 9.79 -19.61
C LEU A 384 -6.34 9.71 -18.12
N PRO A 385 -7.25 9.95 -17.16
CA PRO A 385 -6.95 9.83 -15.73
C PRO A 385 -6.41 8.45 -15.30
N GLU A 386 -6.87 7.38 -15.94
CA GLU A 386 -6.37 6.01 -15.69
C GLU A 386 -4.88 5.85 -16.06
N HIS A 387 -4.41 6.60 -17.07
CA HIS A 387 -3.01 6.61 -17.45
C HIS A 387 -2.16 7.39 -16.45
N SER A 388 -2.60 8.58 -16.02
CA SER A 388 -1.85 9.35 -15.02
C SER A 388 -1.77 8.62 -13.67
N PHE A 389 -2.84 7.90 -13.29
CA PHE A 389 -2.82 7.01 -12.14
C PHE A 389 -1.75 5.92 -12.27
N THR A 390 -1.66 5.27 -13.42
CA THR A 390 -0.64 4.24 -13.67
C THR A 390 0.78 4.81 -13.65
N LEU A 391 1.00 5.97 -14.27
CA LEU A 391 2.30 6.63 -14.31
C LEU A 391 2.82 6.99 -12.92
N VAL A 392 1.98 7.61 -12.08
CA VAL A 392 2.40 8.12 -10.77
C VAL A 392 2.58 7.00 -9.74
N ASN A 393 1.93 5.85 -9.93
CA ASN A 393 2.04 4.72 -9.01
C ASN A 393 3.26 3.82 -9.27
N GLU A 394 3.97 4.01 -10.39
CA GLU A 394 5.15 3.24 -10.74
C GLU A 394 6.39 4.13 -10.65
N ASP A 395 7.34 3.72 -9.82
CA ASP A 395 8.54 4.52 -9.55
C ASP A 395 9.38 4.75 -10.82
N GLY A 396 9.73 6.01 -11.08
CA GLY A 396 10.47 6.44 -12.27
C GLY A 396 9.70 6.46 -13.59
N LEU A 397 8.44 6.01 -13.64
CA LEU A 397 7.70 5.89 -14.89
C LEU A 397 7.25 7.24 -15.45
N VAL A 398 6.97 8.22 -14.59
CA VAL A 398 6.66 9.61 -15.01
C VAL A 398 7.86 10.22 -15.72
N GLU A 399 9.04 10.13 -15.11
CA GLU A 399 10.29 10.66 -15.62
C GLU A 399 10.66 10.00 -16.95
N TYR A 400 10.47 8.67 -17.05
CA TYR A 400 10.64 7.94 -18.30
C TYR A 400 9.68 8.44 -19.39
N PHE A 401 8.39 8.57 -19.08
CA PHE A 401 7.38 9.06 -20.03
C PHE A 401 7.70 10.48 -20.52
N GLU A 402 8.00 11.41 -19.60
CA GLU A 402 8.37 12.78 -19.96
C GLU A 402 9.68 12.82 -20.78
N ALA A 403 10.64 11.93 -20.51
CA ALA A 403 11.87 11.80 -21.30
C ALA A 403 11.61 11.29 -22.74
N VAL A 404 10.69 10.33 -22.92
CA VAL A 404 10.28 9.87 -24.25
C VAL A 404 9.63 11.03 -25.02
N LEU A 405 8.72 11.78 -24.39
CA LEU A 405 8.05 12.93 -25.01
C LEU A 405 9.02 14.04 -25.43
N LYS A 406 10.11 14.25 -24.69
CA LYS A 406 11.16 15.20 -25.07
C LYS A 406 11.95 14.76 -26.31
N ALA A 407 12.01 13.45 -26.57
CA ALA A 407 12.81 12.86 -27.63
C ALA A 407 12.00 12.48 -28.89
N THR A 408 10.67 12.59 -28.88
CA THR A 408 9.79 12.26 -30.03
C THR A 408 8.85 13.41 -30.36
N LYS A 409 8.42 13.50 -31.63
CA LYS A 409 7.35 14.42 -32.06
C LYS A 409 5.95 13.82 -31.92
N LYS A 410 5.85 12.56 -31.50
CA LYS A 410 4.60 11.82 -31.42
C LYS A 410 3.69 12.38 -30.32
N GLU A 411 2.40 12.42 -30.61
CA GLU A 411 1.40 12.91 -29.64
C GLU A 411 1.42 12.10 -28.33
N PRO A 412 1.29 12.76 -27.16
CA PRO A 412 1.37 12.08 -25.87
C PRO A 412 0.39 10.91 -25.69
N ARG A 413 -0.81 11.01 -26.28
CA ARG A 413 -1.83 9.95 -26.28
C ARG A 413 -1.39 8.66 -26.98
N LYS A 414 -0.52 8.76 -27.98
CA LYS A 414 0.03 7.57 -28.64
C LYS A 414 1.21 7.01 -27.82
N VAL A 415 2.05 7.88 -27.25
CA VAL A 415 3.22 7.48 -26.44
C VAL A 415 2.80 6.75 -25.17
N ILE A 416 1.77 7.24 -24.47
CA ILE A 416 1.34 6.69 -23.20
C ILE A 416 0.90 5.22 -23.30
N GLY A 417 0.27 4.85 -24.41
CA GLY A 417 -0.14 3.46 -24.67
C GLY A 417 1.06 2.51 -24.80
N TRP A 418 2.18 2.97 -25.34
CA TRP A 418 3.43 2.19 -25.41
C TRP A 418 4.10 2.06 -24.04
N VAL A 419 4.16 3.16 -23.28
CA VAL A 419 4.77 3.16 -21.95
C VAL A 419 3.97 2.29 -20.97
N THR A 420 2.65 2.44 -20.93
CA THR A 420 1.80 1.75 -19.94
C THR A 420 1.47 0.29 -20.29
N ASN A 421 1.35 -0.07 -21.57
CA ASN A 421 1.00 -1.44 -21.96
C ASN A 421 2.21 -2.29 -22.35
N GLU A 422 3.10 -1.75 -23.19
CA GLU A 422 4.19 -2.54 -23.76
C GLU A 422 5.42 -2.52 -22.84
N LEU A 423 5.96 -1.34 -22.54
CA LEU A 423 7.14 -1.19 -21.65
C LEU A 423 6.84 -1.73 -20.25
N LEU A 424 5.80 -1.20 -19.59
CA LEU A 424 5.44 -1.62 -18.24
C LEU A 424 5.01 -3.09 -18.19
N GLY A 425 4.37 -3.60 -19.25
CA GLY A 425 4.03 -5.02 -19.38
C GLY A 425 5.28 -5.90 -19.37
N HIS A 426 6.31 -5.52 -20.12
CA HIS A 426 7.59 -6.24 -20.15
C HIS A 426 8.38 -6.14 -18.85
N LEU A 427 8.40 -4.97 -18.20
CA LEU A 427 9.00 -4.78 -16.87
C LEU A 427 8.38 -5.73 -15.84
N LYS A 428 7.04 -5.77 -15.79
CA LYS A 428 6.30 -6.63 -14.84
C LYS A 428 6.47 -8.12 -15.11
N GLN A 429 6.56 -8.53 -16.37
CA GLN A 429 6.84 -9.94 -16.71
C GLN A 429 8.20 -10.42 -16.22
N ARG A 430 9.16 -9.51 -16.03
CA ARG A 430 10.53 -9.82 -15.59
C ARG A 430 10.86 -9.34 -14.19
N ASP A 431 9.87 -8.79 -13.47
CA ASP A 431 10.03 -8.20 -12.13
C ASP A 431 11.15 -7.16 -12.06
N MET A 432 11.20 -6.27 -13.06
CA MET A 432 12.23 -5.23 -13.19
C MET A 432 11.64 -3.84 -12.89
N SER A 433 12.43 -2.97 -12.26
CA SER A 433 12.07 -1.55 -12.10
C SER A 433 12.29 -0.77 -13.40
N VAL A 434 11.66 0.41 -13.51
CA VAL A 434 11.83 1.31 -14.67
C VAL A 434 13.30 1.70 -14.87
N SER A 435 14.03 1.94 -13.78
CA SER A 435 15.46 2.27 -13.80
C SER A 435 16.36 1.13 -14.32
N GLN A 436 15.87 -0.12 -14.28
CA GLN A 436 16.57 -1.29 -14.81
C GLN A 436 16.19 -1.61 -16.26
N SER A 437 15.30 -0.82 -16.88
CA SER A 437 14.86 -1.05 -18.25
C SER A 437 16.04 -1.10 -19.23
N PRO A 438 16.18 -2.17 -20.04
CA PRO A 438 17.19 -2.22 -21.10
C PRO A 438 16.87 -1.26 -22.26
N VAL A 439 15.61 -0.83 -22.38
CA VAL A 439 15.16 0.12 -23.39
C VAL A 439 15.13 1.51 -22.76
N SER A 440 16.07 2.36 -23.18
CA SER A 440 16.12 3.76 -22.75
C SER A 440 15.00 4.59 -23.39
N ALA A 441 14.63 5.70 -22.74
CA ALA A 441 13.61 6.61 -23.28
C ALA A 441 13.93 7.13 -24.70
N PRO A 442 15.18 7.51 -25.05
CA PRO A 442 15.54 7.86 -26.42
C PRO A 442 15.38 6.72 -27.42
N ALA A 443 15.71 5.48 -27.03
CA ALA A 443 15.57 4.33 -27.91
C ALA A 443 14.09 4.02 -28.21
N LEU A 444 13.21 4.14 -27.20
CA LEU A 444 11.78 4.03 -27.44
C LEU A 444 11.26 5.18 -28.33
N ALA A 445 11.75 6.40 -28.14
CA ALA A 445 11.38 7.54 -28.98
C ALA A 445 11.77 7.32 -30.46
N GLU A 446 12.96 6.78 -30.73
CA GLU A 446 13.41 6.41 -32.09
C GLU A 446 12.44 5.40 -32.74
N LEU A 447 12.10 4.33 -32.02
CA LEU A 447 11.15 3.32 -32.50
C LEU A 447 9.78 3.95 -32.85
N LEU A 448 9.31 4.86 -32.01
CA LEU A 448 8.02 5.52 -32.19
C LEU A 448 8.00 6.48 -33.39
N GLU A 449 9.14 7.12 -33.69
CA GLU A 449 9.33 7.98 -34.86
C GLU A 449 9.37 7.15 -36.15
N LEU A 450 10.07 6.01 -36.15
CA LEU A 450 10.09 5.08 -37.29
C LEU A 450 8.69 4.54 -37.62
N GLN A 451 7.88 4.31 -36.58
CA GLN A 451 6.48 3.94 -36.77
C GLN A 451 5.64 5.09 -37.35
N GLU A 452 5.83 6.33 -36.85
CA GLU A 452 5.02 7.48 -37.28
C GLU A 452 5.37 7.92 -38.71
N THR A 453 6.64 7.81 -39.10
CA THR A 453 7.11 8.10 -40.47
C THR A 453 6.78 6.99 -41.48
N GLY A 454 6.13 5.90 -41.05
CA GLY A 454 5.69 4.81 -41.92
C GLY A 454 6.78 3.82 -42.34
N HIS A 455 7.97 3.84 -41.71
CA HIS A 455 9.03 2.87 -41.99
C HIS A 455 8.66 1.46 -41.52
N ILE A 456 7.84 1.35 -40.46
CA ILE A 456 7.38 0.07 -39.90
C ILE A 456 5.90 0.14 -39.51
N SER A 457 5.23 -1.02 -39.56
CA SER A 457 3.86 -1.15 -39.06
C SER A 457 3.81 -1.19 -37.53
N SER A 458 2.63 -0.98 -36.95
CA SER A 458 2.45 -1.11 -35.49
C SER A 458 2.74 -2.53 -34.97
N SER A 459 2.48 -3.58 -35.77
CA SER A 459 2.79 -4.96 -35.37
C SER A 459 4.30 -5.21 -35.37
N VAL A 460 5.02 -4.66 -36.36
CA VAL A 460 6.48 -4.75 -36.43
C VAL A 460 7.11 -3.98 -35.28
N ALA A 461 6.61 -2.78 -34.96
CA ALA A 461 7.14 -1.99 -33.86
C ALA A 461 7.15 -2.75 -32.52
N LYS A 462 6.10 -3.54 -32.23
CA LYS A 462 6.04 -4.37 -31.02
C LYS A 462 7.11 -5.46 -31.03
N ARG A 463 7.33 -6.08 -32.19
CA ARG A 463 8.38 -7.09 -32.36
C ARG A 463 9.77 -6.47 -32.21
N VAL A 464 10.01 -5.29 -32.79
CA VAL A 464 11.29 -4.57 -32.64
C VAL A 464 11.52 -4.23 -31.16
N LEU A 465 10.51 -3.75 -30.42
CA LEU A 465 10.63 -3.51 -28.98
C LEU A 465 11.03 -4.76 -28.19
N GLN A 466 10.47 -5.92 -28.53
CA GLN A 466 10.84 -7.20 -27.91
C GLN A 466 12.30 -7.58 -28.19
N GLU A 467 12.79 -7.32 -29.39
CA GLU A 467 14.18 -7.58 -29.77
C GLU A 467 15.13 -6.58 -29.10
N MET A 468 14.78 -5.29 -29.01
CA MET A 468 15.53 -4.29 -28.22
C MET A 468 15.68 -4.72 -26.76
N TRP A 469 14.70 -5.45 -26.23
CA TRP A 469 14.77 -6.02 -24.89
C TRP A 469 15.74 -7.20 -24.78
N ARG A 470 15.89 -8.00 -25.84
CA ARG A 470 16.78 -9.16 -25.89
C ARG A 470 18.23 -8.76 -26.14
N SER A 471 18.43 -7.68 -26.88
CA SER A 471 19.73 -7.16 -27.27
C SER A 471 19.88 -5.70 -26.81
N PRO A 472 20.18 -5.47 -25.51
CA PRO A 472 20.36 -4.12 -25.00
C PRO A 472 21.47 -3.38 -25.76
N GLY A 473 21.21 -2.15 -26.16
CA GLY A 473 22.16 -1.30 -26.88
C GLY A 473 22.05 -1.35 -28.41
N THR A 474 21.31 -2.31 -28.98
CA THR A 474 20.99 -2.31 -30.41
C THR A 474 19.87 -1.31 -30.70
N THR A 475 20.03 -0.46 -31.71
CA THR A 475 19.02 0.56 -32.05
C THR A 475 17.84 -0.05 -32.80
N ALA A 476 16.68 0.62 -32.78
CA ALA A 476 15.50 0.17 -33.50
C ALA A 476 15.81 0.03 -35.01
N LEU A 477 16.56 0.98 -35.57
CA LEU A 477 16.93 0.98 -36.98
C LEU A 477 17.84 -0.21 -37.36
N GLN A 478 18.80 -0.57 -36.51
CA GLN A 478 19.66 -1.75 -36.74
C GLN A 478 18.84 -3.04 -36.80
N ILE A 479 17.93 -3.24 -35.82
CA ILE A 479 17.06 -4.43 -35.79
C ILE A 479 16.18 -4.51 -37.04
N ILE A 480 15.65 -3.37 -37.49
CA ILE A 480 14.81 -3.32 -38.70
C ILE A 480 15.60 -3.70 -39.95
N GLN A 481 16.85 -3.26 -40.07
CA GLN A 481 17.72 -3.59 -41.19
C GLN A 481 18.17 -5.06 -41.17
N GLU A 482 18.67 -5.54 -40.04
CA GLU A 482 19.16 -6.92 -39.89
C GLU A 482 18.08 -7.98 -40.09
N GLN A 483 16.84 -7.68 -39.68
CA GLN A 483 15.70 -8.60 -39.78
C GLN A 483 14.77 -8.29 -40.97
N GLU A 484 15.15 -7.35 -41.85
CA GLU A 484 14.37 -6.92 -43.02
C GLU A 484 12.90 -6.60 -42.70
N LEU A 485 12.67 -5.82 -41.64
CA LEU A 485 11.33 -5.55 -41.09
C LEU A 485 10.65 -4.30 -41.66
N GLY A 486 11.25 -3.64 -42.64
CA GLY A 486 10.67 -2.45 -43.28
C GLY A 486 9.29 -2.71 -43.89
N LEU A 487 8.43 -1.70 -43.88
CA LEU A 487 7.09 -1.78 -44.45
C LEU A 487 7.15 -2.15 -45.94
N VAL A 488 6.30 -3.07 -46.38
CA VAL A 488 6.12 -3.36 -47.80
C VAL A 488 5.29 -2.22 -48.40
N SER A 489 5.96 -1.33 -49.14
CA SER A 489 5.33 -0.18 -49.82
C SER A 489 4.97 -0.46 -51.28
N ASP A 490 5.33 -1.63 -51.82
CA ASP A 490 5.04 -2.00 -53.20
C ASP A 490 3.58 -2.46 -53.35
N ALA A 491 2.72 -1.56 -53.84
CA ALA A 491 1.29 -1.79 -54.01
C ALA A 491 0.98 -3.05 -54.86
N PRO A 492 1.59 -3.28 -56.04
CA PRO A 492 1.34 -4.50 -56.82
C PRO A 492 1.68 -5.79 -56.06
N GLN A 493 2.78 -5.82 -55.31
CA GLN A 493 3.13 -6.98 -54.49
C GLN A 493 2.06 -7.24 -53.42
N LEU A 494 1.58 -6.20 -52.75
CA LEU A 494 0.54 -6.32 -51.73
C LEU A 494 -0.81 -6.76 -52.32
N HIS A 495 -1.16 -6.27 -53.51
CA HIS A 495 -2.35 -6.70 -54.25
C HIS A 495 -2.28 -8.19 -54.63
N SER A 496 -1.10 -8.69 -55.03
CA SER A 496 -0.89 -10.11 -55.34
C SER A 496 -1.11 -10.99 -54.12
N ILE A 497 -0.49 -10.64 -52.98
CA ILE A 497 -0.64 -11.40 -51.73
C ILE A 497 -2.11 -11.38 -51.26
N CYS A 498 -2.78 -10.24 -51.33
CA CYS A 498 -4.20 -10.16 -50.98
C CYS A 498 -5.07 -11.01 -51.93
N GLN A 499 -4.73 -11.07 -53.22
CA GLN A 499 -5.44 -11.91 -54.18
C GLN A 499 -5.26 -13.40 -53.88
N GLU A 500 -4.03 -13.85 -53.61
CA GLU A 500 -3.74 -15.24 -53.23
C GLU A 500 -4.48 -15.66 -51.96
N VAL A 501 -4.57 -14.78 -50.96
CA VAL A 501 -5.33 -15.06 -49.73
C VAL A 501 -6.83 -15.17 -49.99
N VAL A 502 -7.39 -14.33 -50.87
CA VAL A 502 -8.80 -14.37 -51.27
C VAL A 502 -9.10 -15.66 -52.06
N ASP A 503 -8.23 -16.03 -53.01
CA ASP A 503 -8.42 -17.20 -53.87
C ASP A 503 -8.28 -18.52 -53.10
N SER A 504 -7.42 -18.56 -52.07
CA SER A 504 -7.21 -19.74 -51.22
C SER A 504 -8.28 -19.93 -50.14
N HIS A 505 -9.16 -18.94 -49.90
CA HIS A 505 -10.15 -18.95 -48.82
C HIS A 505 -11.57 -18.57 -49.34
N PRO A 506 -12.15 -19.33 -50.29
CA PRO A 506 -13.42 -18.98 -50.94
C PRO A 506 -14.62 -19.01 -49.98
N GLU A 507 -14.59 -19.86 -48.94
CA GLU A 507 -15.67 -19.95 -47.94
C GLU A 507 -15.78 -18.64 -47.12
N GLU A 508 -14.64 -18.08 -46.72
CA GLU A 508 -14.57 -16.80 -46.03
C GLU A 508 -15.07 -15.64 -46.89
N VAL A 509 -14.73 -15.63 -48.17
CA VAL A 509 -15.18 -14.61 -49.13
C VAL A 509 -16.69 -14.68 -49.31
N GLN A 510 -17.25 -15.88 -49.45
CA GLN A 510 -18.70 -16.10 -49.55
C GLN A 510 -19.42 -15.62 -48.28
N ALA A 511 -18.85 -15.88 -47.10
CA ALA A 511 -19.41 -15.41 -45.83
C ALA A 511 -19.42 -13.87 -45.71
N ILE A 512 -18.39 -13.19 -46.24
CA ILE A 512 -18.34 -11.72 -46.30
C ILE A 512 -19.42 -11.17 -47.22
N ARG A 513 -19.57 -11.75 -48.42
CA ARG A 513 -20.62 -11.37 -49.40
C ARG A 513 -22.03 -11.59 -48.86
N ASN A 514 -22.23 -12.63 -48.06
CA ASN A 514 -23.49 -12.91 -47.37
C ASN A 514 -23.76 -11.98 -46.16
N GLY A 515 -22.92 -10.98 -45.91
CA GLY A 515 -23.12 -9.93 -44.91
C GLY A 515 -22.34 -10.11 -43.61
N ASN A 516 -21.58 -11.20 -43.43
CA ASN A 516 -20.77 -11.40 -42.22
C ASN A 516 -19.41 -10.69 -42.30
N LYS A 517 -19.44 -9.35 -42.17
CA LYS A 517 -18.25 -8.49 -42.25
C LYS A 517 -17.19 -8.77 -41.17
N LYS A 518 -17.48 -9.55 -40.13
CA LYS A 518 -16.49 -9.94 -39.10
C LYS A 518 -15.42 -10.89 -39.65
N VAL A 519 -15.74 -11.65 -40.70
CA VAL A 519 -14.81 -12.62 -41.33
C VAL A 519 -13.65 -11.92 -42.04
N LEU A 520 -13.81 -10.65 -42.42
CA LEU A 520 -12.72 -9.83 -42.98
C LEU A 520 -11.50 -9.75 -42.06
N ASN A 521 -11.70 -9.75 -40.73
CA ASN A 521 -10.58 -9.74 -39.77
C ASN A 521 -9.76 -11.05 -39.82
N LYS A 522 -10.38 -12.17 -40.20
CA LYS A 522 -9.68 -13.46 -40.39
C LYS A 522 -8.76 -13.39 -41.62
N LEU A 523 -9.25 -12.86 -42.74
CA LEU A 523 -8.45 -12.63 -43.95
C LEU A 523 -7.31 -11.62 -43.70
N MET A 524 -7.58 -10.54 -42.95
CA MET A 524 -6.53 -9.60 -42.52
C MET A 524 -5.41 -10.33 -41.76
N GLY A 525 -5.77 -11.23 -40.83
CA GLY A 525 -4.78 -12.02 -40.08
C GLY A 525 -3.92 -12.92 -40.97
N LEU A 526 -4.49 -13.48 -42.05
CA LEU A 526 -3.77 -14.31 -43.02
C LEU A 526 -2.79 -13.48 -43.86
N VAL A 527 -3.23 -12.34 -44.42
CA VAL A 527 -2.35 -11.42 -45.15
C VAL A 527 -1.22 -10.93 -44.23
N GLN A 528 -1.52 -10.66 -42.96
CA GLN A 528 -0.54 -10.21 -41.99
C GLN A 528 0.47 -11.33 -41.63
N ARG A 529 0.08 -12.59 -41.70
CA ARG A 529 0.98 -13.74 -41.54
C ARG A 529 1.91 -13.89 -42.75
N GLU A 530 1.38 -13.81 -43.97
CA GLU A 530 2.17 -13.91 -45.21
C GLU A 530 3.17 -12.77 -45.34
N THR A 531 2.73 -11.54 -45.03
CA THR A 531 3.61 -10.36 -45.03
C THR A 531 4.50 -10.25 -43.79
N LYS A 532 4.48 -11.24 -42.87
CA LYS A 532 5.20 -11.23 -41.58
C LYS A 532 4.96 -9.94 -40.76
N GLY A 533 3.77 -9.35 -40.88
CA GLY A 533 3.36 -8.11 -40.23
C GLY A 533 3.86 -6.84 -40.89
N ARG A 534 4.55 -6.92 -42.04
CA ARG A 534 5.16 -5.78 -42.74
C ARG A 534 4.19 -4.98 -43.62
N ALA A 535 2.93 -5.38 -43.70
CA ALA A 535 1.92 -4.62 -44.44
C ALA A 535 1.19 -3.59 -43.56
N ASP A 536 0.76 -2.48 -44.16
CA ASP A 536 -0.12 -1.52 -43.51
C ASP A 536 -1.54 -2.12 -43.37
N PRO A 537 -2.06 -2.31 -42.14
CA PRO A 537 -3.40 -2.85 -41.93
C PRO A 537 -4.52 -2.03 -42.57
N VAL A 538 -4.34 -0.72 -42.72
CA VAL A 538 -5.35 0.16 -43.34
C VAL A 538 -5.43 -0.11 -44.84
N LEU A 539 -4.27 -0.17 -45.50
CA LEU A 539 -4.16 -0.47 -46.92
C LEU A 539 -4.65 -1.90 -47.24
N VAL A 540 -4.22 -2.89 -46.45
CA VAL A 540 -4.68 -4.29 -46.59
C VAL A 540 -6.19 -4.39 -46.45
N ARG A 541 -6.78 -3.70 -45.47
CA ARG A 541 -8.23 -3.70 -45.28
C ARG A 541 -8.96 -3.12 -46.50
N ALA A 542 -8.46 -2.02 -47.07
CA ALA A 542 -9.05 -1.41 -48.26
C ALA A 542 -9.00 -2.37 -49.46
N ILE A 543 -7.84 -2.98 -49.72
CA ILE A 543 -7.66 -3.94 -50.83
C ILE A 543 -8.54 -5.18 -50.65
N LEU A 544 -8.60 -5.74 -49.44
CA LEU A 544 -9.47 -6.89 -49.16
C LEU A 544 -10.95 -6.53 -49.30
N GLN A 545 -11.37 -5.34 -48.86
CA GLN A 545 -12.75 -4.88 -49.05
C GLN A 545 -13.09 -4.76 -50.53
N GLU A 546 -12.20 -4.19 -51.35
CA GLU A 546 -12.39 -4.11 -52.79
C GLU A 546 -12.51 -5.51 -53.44
N LYS A 547 -11.66 -6.46 -53.05
CA LYS A 547 -11.63 -7.82 -53.61
C LYS A 547 -12.77 -8.74 -53.13
N THR A 548 -13.35 -8.45 -51.96
CA THR A 548 -14.40 -9.29 -51.32
C THR A 548 -15.79 -8.67 -51.36
N SER A 549 -15.91 -7.45 -51.88
CA SER A 549 -17.18 -6.89 -52.37
C SER A 549 -17.74 -7.78 -53.50
#